data_AF-A0A1Q9P8Y7-F1
#
_entry.id   AF-A0A1Q9P8Y7-F1
#
_cell.length_a   1.000
_cell.length_b   1.000
_cell.length_c   1.000
_cell.angle_alpha   90.00
_cell.angle_beta   90.00
_cell.angle_gamma   90.00
#
_symmetry.space_group_name_H-M   'P 1'
#
loop_
_entity.id
_entity.type
_entity.pdbx_description
1 polymer ?
#
loop_
_entity_poly.entity_id
_entity_poly.type
_entity_poly.pdbx_seq_one_letter_code
_entity_poly.pdbx_strand_id
1 'polypeptide(L)'
;DNLANWFKLQADEEFAHAMKFKAHILERGGSVHYQALAEQKQDWTNIMEILEAAYAHEKYITEKIIGLHELAKELKEYSSIFLIQWFLEEQVEEEDNITSLIDKYKGYKNDFNFDHHVKRTD
;
A
#
# COMPACT_ATOMS: atom_id res chain seq x y z
N ASP A 1 3.48 -17.45 -11.09
CA ASP A 1 3.22 -15.99 -10.99
C ASP A 1 1.82 -15.72 -11.49
N ASN A 2 0.98 -15.13 -10.66
CA ASN A 2 -0.41 -14.73 -10.95
C ASN A 2 -0.82 -13.55 -10.06
N LEU A 3 -2.05 -13.07 -10.18
CA LEU A 3 -2.53 -11.91 -9.40
C LEU A 3 -2.54 -12.20 -7.89
N ALA A 4 -2.88 -13.42 -7.49
CA ALA A 4 -2.84 -13.83 -6.09
C ALA A 4 -1.42 -13.73 -5.50
N ASN A 5 -0.40 -14.17 -6.24
CA ASN A 5 0.99 -14.04 -5.84
C ASN A 5 1.42 -12.56 -5.78
N TRP A 6 0.95 -11.73 -6.72
CA TRP A 6 1.22 -10.29 -6.72
C TRP A 6 0.71 -9.62 -5.45
N PHE A 7 -0.55 -9.88 -5.06
CA PHE A 7 -1.12 -9.34 -3.81
C PHE A 7 -0.52 -9.96 -2.55
N LYS A 8 -0.07 -11.21 -2.60
CA LYS A 8 0.65 -11.82 -1.48
C LYS A 8 1.96 -11.08 -1.20
N LEU A 9 2.70 -10.72 -2.25
CA LEU A 9 3.92 -9.92 -2.11
C LEU A 9 3.60 -8.49 -1.64
N GLN A 10 2.53 -7.85 -2.15
CA GLN A 10 2.08 -6.55 -1.61
C GLN A 10 1.80 -6.63 -0.11
N ALA A 11 1.12 -7.67 0.35
CA ALA A 11 0.82 -7.84 1.76
C ALA A 11 2.08 -8.03 2.62
N ASP A 12 3.12 -8.68 2.08
CA ASP A 12 4.40 -8.85 2.76
C ASP A 12 5.18 -7.52 2.82
N GLU A 13 5.09 -6.69 1.77
CA GLU A 13 5.63 -5.33 1.71
C GLU A 13 4.93 -4.38 2.68
N GLU A 14 3.60 -4.35 2.70
CA GLU A 14 2.81 -3.57 3.66
C GLU A 14 3.08 -3.97 5.12
N PHE A 15 3.35 -5.25 5.35
CA PHE A 15 3.80 -5.69 6.67
C PHE A 15 5.19 -5.12 7.02
N ALA A 16 6.11 -5.07 6.07
CA ALA A 16 7.42 -4.43 6.26
C ALA A 16 7.28 -2.92 6.51
N HIS A 17 6.36 -2.24 5.81
CA HIS A 17 5.98 -0.85 6.04
C HIS A 17 5.50 -0.62 7.47
N ALA A 18 4.58 -1.45 7.95
CA ALA A 18 4.12 -1.40 9.35
C ALA A 18 5.27 -1.62 10.35
N MET A 19 6.23 -2.49 10.04
CA MET A 19 7.40 -2.72 10.89
C MET A 19 8.37 -1.53 10.91
N LYS A 20 8.51 -0.76 9.82
CA LYS A 20 9.28 0.49 9.81
C LYS A 20 8.68 1.52 10.77
N PHE A 21 7.36 1.72 10.75
CA PHE A 21 6.68 2.59 11.71
C PHE A 21 6.87 2.12 13.16
N LYS A 22 6.69 0.83 13.41
CA LYS A 22 6.92 0.24 14.73
C LYS A 22 8.34 0.52 15.23
N ALA A 23 9.35 0.28 14.40
CA ALA A 23 10.75 0.50 14.76
C ALA A 23 11.00 1.97 15.12
N HIS A 24 10.56 2.90 14.27
CA HIS A 24 10.70 4.34 14.52
C HIS A 24 10.04 4.79 15.82
N ILE A 25 8.82 4.31 16.12
CA ILE A 25 8.13 4.63 17.37
C ILE A 25 8.93 4.15 18.59
N LEU A 26 9.47 2.93 18.54
CA LEU A 26 10.25 2.34 19.63
C LEU A 26 11.60 3.04 19.81
N GLU A 27 12.31 3.36 18.73
CA GLU A 27 13.58 4.11 18.76
C GLU A 27 13.43 5.49 19.39
N ARG A 28 12.23 6.07 19.29
CA ARG A 28 11.87 7.36 19.87
C ARG A 28 11.35 7.26 21.31
N GLY A 29 11.40 6.07 21.90
CA GLY A 29 10.94 5.82 23.27
C GLY A 29 9.43 5.77 23.42
N GLY A 30 8.68 5.67 22.31
CA GLY A 30 7.24 5.46 22.31
C GLY A 30 6.85 4.01 22.57
N SER A 31 5.56 3.78 22.80
CA SER A 31 4.98 2.44 22.91
C SER A 31 4.02 2.17 21.74
N VAL A 32 4.04 0.94 21.24
CA VAL A 32 3.16 0.51 20.14
C VAL A 32 1.98 -0.25 20.73
N HIS A 33 0.77 0.19 20.38
CA HIS A 33 -0.48 -0.45 20.79
C HIS A 33 -1.23 -0.90 19.54
N TYR A 34 -1.38 -2.22 19.38
CA TYR A 34 -2.11 -2.79 18.26
C TYR A 34 -3.62 -2.77 18.53
N GLN A 35 -4.37 -2.37 17.52
CA GLN A 35 -5.83 -2.43 17.51
C GLN A 35 -6.31 -3.61 16.66
N ALA A 36 -7.54 -4.05 16.90
CA ALA A 36 -8.16 -5.04 16.03
C ALA A 36 -8.36 -4.45 14.62
N LEU A 37 -8.06 -5.24 13.59
CA LEU A 37 -8.33 -4.88 12.21
C LEU A 37 -9.80 -5.17 11.90
N ALA A 38 -10.41 -4.31 11.09
CA ALA A 38 -11.74 -4.57 10.55
C ALA A 38 -11.71 -5.76 9.58
N GLU A 39 -12.83 -6.48 9.49
CA GLU A 39 -13.00 -7.53 8.49
C GLU A 39 -12.87 -6.93 7.08
N GLN A 40 -12.11 -7.61 6.23
CA GLN A 40 -11.93 -7.22 4.83
C GLN A 40 -12.97 -7.90 3.97
N LYS A 41 -13.37 -7.24 2.89
CA LYS A 41 -14.27 -7.81 1.89
C LYS A 41 -13.70 -9.11 1.31
N GLN A 42 -14.53 -10.15 1.27
CA GLN A 42 -14.14 -11.50 0.80
C GLN A 42 -14.65 -11.83 -0.60
N ASP A 43 -15.81 -11.29 -0.98
CA ASP A 43 -16.46 -11.61 -2.26
C ASP A 43 -16.13 -10.54 -3.32
N TRP A 44 -15.56 -10.99 -4.44
CA TRP A 44 -15.15 -10.14 -5.56
C TRP A 44 -15.76 -10.68 -6.85
N THR A 45 -16.29 -9.78 -7.68
CA THR A 45 -17.03 -10.11 -8.91
C THR A 45 -16.09 -10.40 -10.07
N ASN A 46 -14.99 -9.65 -10.17
CA ASN A 46 -13.98 -9.77 -11.21
C ASN A 46 -12.66 -9.10 -10.78
N ILE A 47 -11.61 -9.29 -11.57
CA ILE A 47 -10.29 -8.71 -11.30
C ILE A 47 -10.31 -7.18 -11.31
N MET A 48 -11.09 -6.53 -12.19
CA MET A 48 -11.14 -5.06 -12.21
C MET A 48 -11.62 -4.50 -10.88
N GLU A 49 -12.63 -5.11 -10.27
CA GLU A 49 -13.12 -4.70 -8.95
C GLU A 49 -12.04 -4.80 -7.85
N ILE A 50 -11.20 -5.82 -7.90
CA ILE A 50 -10.07 -6.00 -6.98
C ILE A 50 -9.04 -4.88 -7.20
N LEU A 51 -8.68 -4.60 -8.46
CA LEU A 51 -7.70 -3.58 -8.80
C LEU A 51 -8.17 -2.16 -8.44
N GLU A 52 -9.46 -1.86 -8.68
CA GLU A 52 -10.07 -0.59 -8.27
C GLU A 52 -10.09 -0.43 -6.75
N ALA A 53 -10.37 -1.51 -6.00
CA ALA A 53 -10.33 -1.49 -4.55
C ALA A 53 -8.90 -1.31 -4.01
N ALA A 54 -7.91 -1.98 -4.62
CA ALA A 54 -6.50 -1.76 -4.28
C ALA A 54 -6.08 -0.31 -4.52
N TYR A 55 -6.45 0.27 -5.68
CA TYR A 55 -6.13 1.66 -5.99
C TYR A 55 -6.77 2.66 -5.02
N ALA A 56 -8.03 2.41 -4.66
CA ALA A 56 -8.72 3.22 -3.65
C ALA A 56 -8.04 3.10 -2.28
N HIS A 57 -7.53 1.91 -1.93
CA HIS A 57 -6.78 1.71 -0.70
C HIS A 57 -5.45 2.47 -0.71
N GLU A 58 -4.67 2.38 -1.79
CA GLU A 58 -3.40 3.11 -1.90
C GLU A 58 -3.60 4.62 -1.76
N LYS A 59 -4.62 5.19 -2.43
CA LYS A 59 -4.97 6.60 -2.25
C LYS A 59 -5.32 6.95 -0.81
N TYR A 60 -6.07 6.08 -0.13
CA TYR A 60 -6.39 6.27 1.28
C TYR A 60 -5.11 6.28 2.13
N ILE A 61 -4.15 5.38 1.87
CA ILE A 61 -2.87 5.37 2.58
C ILE A 61 -2.06 6.64 2.26
N THR A 62 -1.98 7.07 1.00
CA THR A 62 -1.36 8.34 0.59
C THR A 62 -1.92 9.52 1.38
N GLU A 63 -3.25 9.63 1.51
CA GLU A 63 -3.90 10.66 2.32
C GLU A 63 -3.48 10.60 3.81
N LYS A 64 -3.31 9.39 4.37
CA LYS A 64 -2.81 9.23 5.75
C LYS A 64 -1.37 9.66 5.90
N ILE A 65 -0.50 9.31 4.96
CA ILE A 65 0.91 9.71 4.99
C ILE A 65 1.06 11.23 4.85
N ILE A 66 0.29 11.86 3.96
CA ILE A 66 0.23 13.32 3.84
C ILE A 66 -0.23 13.95 5.15
N GLY A 67 -1.29 13.42 5.77
CA GLY A 67 -1.77 13.91 7.07
C GLY A 67 -0.71 13.79 8.18
N LEU A 68 0.07 12.70 8.21
CA LEU A 68 1.20 12.56 9.13
C LEU A 68 2.31 13.60 8.85
N HIS A 69 2.58 13.90 7.59
CA HIS A 69 3.56 14.92 7.21
C HIS A 69 3.13 16.31 7.66
N GLU A 70 1.87 16.67 7.44
CA GLU A 70 1.30 17.95 7.88
C GLU A 70 1.36 18.08 9.41
N LEU A 71 0.95 17.03 10.13
CA LEU A 71 1.00 16.98 11.58
C LEU A 71 2.43 17.12 12.12
N ALA A 72 3.40 16.42 11.51
CA ALA A 72 4.81 16.53 11.89
C ALA A 72 5.32 17.97 11.71
N LYS A 73 4.92 18.67 10.64
CA LYS A 73 5.28 20.08 10.43
C LYS A 73 4.62 21.01 11.46
N GLU A 74 3.34 20.82 11.74
CA GLU A 74 2.60 21.62 12.74
C GLU A 74 3.24 21.50 14.13
N LEU A 75 3.55 20.27 14.54
CA LEU A 75 4.17 19.98 15.83
C LEU A 75 5.68 20.30 15.88
N LYS A 76 6.26 20.75 14.75
CA LYS A 76 7.71 20.94 14.57
C LYS A 76 8.50 19.67 14.93
N GLU A 77 7.94 18.52 14.60
CA GLU A 77 8.56 17.23 14.86
C GLU A 77 9.46 16.81 13.69
N TYR A 78 10.63 17.44 13.61
CA TYR A 78 11.59 17.25 12.53
C TYR A 78 12.16 15.84 12.44
N SER A 79 12.25 15.11 13.54
CA SER A 79 12.90 13.81 13.55
C SER A 79 12.05 12.69 12.93
N SER A 80 10.74 12.87 12.85
CA SER A 80 9.84 11.95 12.13
C SER A 80 9.70 12.26 10.64
N ILE A 81 10.11 13.46 10.19
CA ILE A 81 9.97 13.90 8.80
C ILE A 81 10.71 12.96 7.84
N PHE A 82 11.88 12.45 8.20
CA PHE A 82 12.65 11.56 7.30
C PHE A 82 11.92 10.25 7.00
N LEU A 83 11.32 9.62 8.01
CA LEU A 83 10.52 8.42 7.81
C LEU A 83 9.30 8.73 6.94
N ILE A 84 8.58 9.81 7.26
CA ILE A 84 7.36 10.17 6.54
C ILE A 84 7.68 10.55 5.08
N GLN A 85 8.80 11.23 4.83
CA GLN A 85 9.26 11.56 3.48
C GLN A 85 9.55 10.31 2.66
N TRP A 86 10.17 9.29 3.25
CA TRP A 86 10.36 8.00 2.59
C TRP A 86 9.02 7.40 2.16
N PHE A 87 8.01 7.40 3.04
CA PHE A 87 6.67 6.94 2.69
C PHE A 87 5.96 7.81 1.64
N LEU A 88 6.22 9.12 1.60
CA LEU A 88 5.66 9.98 0.55
C LEU A 88 6.22 9.63 -0.83
N GLU A 89 7.50 9.27 -0.90
CA GLU A 89 8.13 8.79 -2.13
C GLU A 89 7.61 7.40 -2.50
N GLU A 90 7.53 6.49 -1.53
CA GLU A 90 6.99 5.14 -1.71
C GLU A 90 5.57 5.15 -2.26
N GLN A 91 4.66 5.95 -1.71
CA GLN A 91 3.27 5.99 -2.17
C GLN A 91 3.13 6.47 -3.63
N VAL A 92 4.10 7.24 -4.16
CA VAL A 92 4.10 7.58 -5.59
C VAL A 92 4.36 6.35 -6.45
N GLU A 93 5.30 5.49 -6.01
CA GLU A 93 5.59 4.21 -6.67
C GLU A 93 4.43 3.23 -6.53
N GLU A 94 3.80 3.14 -5.35
CA GLU A 94 2.67 2.24 -5.11
C GLU A 94 1.43 2.61 -5.94
N GLU A 95 1.11 3.90 -6.05
CA GLU A 95 0.01 4.34 -6.94
C GLU A 95 0.34 4.10 -8.42
N ASP A 96 1.59 4.27 -8.86
CA ASP A 96 2.01 3.96 -10.23
C ASP A 96 1.94 2.44 -10.52
N ASN A 97 2.37 1.62 -9.57
CA ASN A 97 2.32 0.16 -9.66
C ASN A 97 0.89 -0.34 -9.90
N ILE A 98 -0.06 0.14 -9.11
CA ILE A 98 -1.47 -0.25 -9.24
C ILE A 98 -2.11 0.30 -10.51
N THR A 99 -1.85 1.57 -10.86
CA THR A 99 -2.41 2.15 -12.10
C THR A 99 -1.85 1.48 -13.35
N SER A 100 -0.56 1.16 -13.36
CA SER A 100 0.07 0.35 -14.40
C SER A 100 -0.54 -1.05 -14.50
N LEU A 101 -0.87 -1.68 -13.37
CA LEU A 101 -1.53 -2.99 -13.35
C LEU A 101 -2.96 -2.92 -13.93
N ILE A 102 -3.71 -1.86 -13.61
CA ILE A 102 -5.04 -1.58 -14.18
C ILE A 102 -4.95 -1.37 -15.69
N ASP A 103 -3.99 -0.56 -16.16
CA ASP A 103 -3.83 -0.28 -17.58
C ASP A 103 -3.39 -1.51 -18.35
N LYS A 104 -2.52 -2.33 -17.76
CA LYS A 104 -2.19 -3.66 -18.29
C LYS A 104 -3.45 -4.52 -18.39
N TYR A 105 -4.28 -4.60 -17.35
CA TYR A 105 -5.52 -5.39 -17.35
C TYR A 105 -6.46 -5.00 -18.50
N LYS A 106 -6.63 -3.70 -18.78
CA LYS A 106 -7.48 -3.21 -19.90
C LYS A 106 -7.04 -3.74 -21.27
N GLY A 107 -5.79 -4.14 -21.42
CA GLY A 107 -5.26 -4.76 -22.65
C GLY A 107 -5.63 -6.24 -22.85
N TYR A 108 -6.18 -6.91 -21.83
CA TYR A 108 -6.53 -8.33 -21.88
C TYR A 108 -8.02 -8.54 -22.17
N LYS A 109 -8.33 -9.67 -22.80
CA LYS A 109 -9.70 -10.01 -23.21
C LYS A 109 -10.60 -10.49 -22.07
N ASN A 110 -10.01 -11.06 -21.01
CA ASN A 110 -10.71 -11.59 -19.85
C ASN A 110 -9.73 -11.81 -18.68
N ASP A 111 -10.29 -12.01 -17.49
CA ASP A 111 -9.59 -12.24 -16.23
C ASP A 111 -8.59 -13.40 -16.30
N PHE A 112 -9.01 -14.53 -16.89
CA PHE A 112 -8.17 -15.72 -17.01
C PHE A 112 -6.87 -15.43 -17.76
N ASN A 113 -6.96 -14.73 -18.90
CA ASN A 113 -5.78 -14.38 -19.69
C ASN A 113 -4.89 -13.39 -18.95
N PHE A 114 -5.46 -12.41 -18.25
CA PHE A 114 -4.65 -11.47 -17.46
C PHE A 114 -3.90 -12.17 -16.34
N ASP A 115 -4.60 -12.99 -15.54
CA ASP A 115 -4.04 -13.64 -14.35
C ASP A 115 -2.77 -14.46 -14.66
N HIS A 116 -2.74 -15.17 -15.79
CA HIS A 116 -1.58 -15.96 -16.23
C HIS A 116 -0.36 -15.13 -16.66
N HIS A 117 -0.51 -13.81 -16.83
CA HIS A 117 0.53 -12.91 -17.33
C HIS A 117 0.89 -11.80 -16.32
N VAL A 118 0.27 -11.78 -15.14
CA VAL A 118 0.65 -10.90 -14.04
C VAL A 118 1.91 -11.44 -13.37
N LYS A 119 2.87 -10.55 -13.15
CA LYS A 119 4.11 -10.80 -12.42
C LYS A 119 4.45 -9.57 -11.60
N ARG A 120 4.98 -9.80 -10.41
CA ARG A 120 5.73 -8.84 -9.61
C ARG A 120 7.19 -9.28 -9.68
N THR A 121 8.10 -8.36 -9.97
CA THR A 121 9.52 -8.69 -10.28
C THR A 121 10.50 -8.14 -9.27
N ASP A 122 9.97 -7.42 -8.30
CA ASP A 122 10.53 -6.75 -7.15
C ASP A 122 10.14 -7.50 -5.86
#